data_AF-A0A1S3QX49-F1
#
_entry.id   AF-A0A1S3QX49-F1
#
_cell.length_a   1.000
_cell.length_b   1.000
_cell.length_c   1.000
_cell.angle_alpha   90.00
_cell.angle_beta   90.00
_cell.angle_gamma   90.00
#
_symmetry.space_group_name_H-M   'P 1'
#
loop_
_entity.id
_entity.type
_entity.pdbx_description
1 polymer ?
#
loop_
_entity_poly.entity_id
_entity_poly.type
_entity_poly.pdbx_seq_one_letter_code
_entity_poly.pdbx_strand_id
1 'polypeptide(L)'
;MTKKDVDGVFTSLIYVNQQRIIPAYETKDFRITDNGIETLLVIPAINAKVSFTGLMFSIYLPWDKFSGNTEGQCGTCDNNRTDDCRLPNGTIDSSCPDMAHQWHVADHNNSQCTPPPEPTPTQPPGCDPPICHLIQSKVFESCHKIIPYEPFIVACIFDACYMDDVTIGCTSLQTYADACAQAGVCIEWRNYTNGQCDFTCEKPKVYNACGPQVEPTCNAWYNFKFIQTQNEFSVMGDIQLEGCYCPPGTTLMSSSSNYCIPSCDICPLPNGEWKEANETWVSNCQDCVCDPYSLEIQCQPVACQHQPPLTCDQEGQVKVVETVDCCQKDKCECDVTQCSTSKITCPVGFETEATMGVCCPTYQCVPKDVCVFNNTEYQVRMHSMLCYLASPTTYKLSTLLNVT
;
A
#
# COMPACT_ATOMS: atom_id res chain seq x y z
N MET A 1 -11.28 -18.54 10.10
CA MET A 1 -11.21 -17.40 9.16
C MET A 1 -12.10 -16.31 9.72
N THR A 2 -11.71 -15.04 9.65
CA THR A 2 -12.55 -13.93 10.12
C THR A 2 -12.42 -12.78 9.14
N LYS A 3 -13.54 -12.16 8.70
CA LYS A 3 -13.49 -10.86 8.03
C LYS A 3 -13.45 -9.77 9.10
N LYS A 4 -12.48 -8.86 9.00
CA LYS A 4 -12.42 -7.65 9.83
C LYS A 4 -12.57 -6.44 8.94
N ASP A 5 -13.29 -5.44 9.43
CA ASP A 5 -13.23 -4.09 8.88
C ASP A 5 -11.83 -3.53 9.15
N VAL A 6 -11.09 -3.28 8.08
CA VAL A 6 -9.83 -2.54 8.09
C VAL A 6 -10.07 -1.31 7.21
N ASP A 7 -10.22 -0.15 7.82
CA ASP A 7 -10.45 1.14 7.14
C ASP A 7 -11.67 1.15 6.22
N GLY A 8 -12.76 0.45 6.59
CA GLY A 8 -13.98 0.34 5.79
C GLY A 8 -13.96 -0.77 4.74
N VAL A 9 -12.91 -1.61 4.72
CA VAL A 9 -12.74 -2.75 3.80
C VAL A 9 -12.78 -4.05 4.59
N PHE A 10 -13.69 -4.96 4.22
CA PHE A 10 -13.79 -6.29 4.84
C PHE A 10 -12.68 -7.22 4.30
N THR A 11 -11.58 -7.33 5.03
CA THR A 11 -10.45 -8.19 4.65
C THR A 11 -10.50 -9.53 5.38
N SER A 12 -10.33 -10.64 4.65
CA SER A 12 -10.15 -11.97 5.22
C SER A 12 -8.81 -12.06 5.96
N LEU A 13 -8.84 -12.32 7.26
CA LEU A 13 -7.65 -12.65 8.04
C LEU A 13 -7.56 -14.16 8.24
N ILE A 14 -6.47 -14.74 7.74
CA ILE A 14 -6.24 -16.18 7.73
C ILE A 14 -4.97 -16.50 8.51
N TYR A 15 -5.09 -17.44 9.45
CA TYR A 15 -4.01 -17.88 10.32
C TYR A 15 -3.86 -19.39 10.22
N VAL A 16 -2.61 -19.85 10.12
CA VAL A 16 -2.24 -21.26 10.23
C VAL A 16 -1.26 -21.36 11.39
N ASN A 17 -1.58 -22.18 12.40
CA ASN A 17 -0.78 -22.29 13.63
C ASN A 17 -0.45 -20.93 14.27
N GLN A 18 -1.46 -20.05 14.37
CA GLN A 18 -1.36 -18.68 14.91
C GLN A 18 -0.49 -17.72 14.09
N GLN A 19 0.09 -18.16 12.97
CA GLN A 19 0.82 -17.30 12.05
C GLN A 19 -0.10 -16.81 10.93
N ARG A 20 -0.12 -15.50 10.70
CA ARG A 20 -0.86 -14.91 9.57
C ARG A 20 -0.21 -15.36 8.26
N ILE A 21 -1.03 -15.83 7.32
CA ILE A 21 -0.58 -16.22 5.98
C ILE A 21 -1.16 -15.26 4.92
N ILE A 22 -0.55 -15.27 3.73
CA ILE A 22 -1.03 -14.55 2.55
C ILE A 22 -1.39 -15.61 1.50
N PRO A 23 -2.66 -15.71 1.07
CA PRO A 23 -3.06 -16.61 -0.01
C PRO A 23 -2.44 -16.22 -1.38
N ALA A 24 -2.22 -17.14 -2.31
CA ALA A 24 -2.39 -18.58 -2.15
C ALA A 24 -1.32 -19.19 -1.22
N TYR A 25 -1.76 -20.00 -0.26
CA TYR A 25 -0.90 -20.69 0.70
C TYR A 25 -1.08 -22.20 0.57
N GLU A 26 0.01 -22.94 0.51
CA GLU A 26 -0.01 -24.39 0.31
C GLU A 26 0.97 -25.08 1.25
N THR A 27 0.48 -26.18 1.82
CA THR A 27 1.27 -27.19 2.52
C THR A 27 1.14 -28.52 1.78
N LYS A 28 1.81 -29.56 2.28
CA LYS A 28 1.61 -30.93 1.78
C LYS A 28 0.21 -31.49 2.04
N ASP A 29 -0.56 -30.89 2.95
CA ASP A 29 -1.83 -31.46 3.42
C ASP A 29 -3.05 -30.67 2.91
N PHE A 30 -2.87 -29.35 2.68
CA PHE A 30 -3.96 -28.46 2.28
C PHE A 30 -3.47 -27.20 1.55
N ARG A 31 -4.39 -26.57 0.82
CA ARG A 31 -4.21 -25.27 0.13
C ARG A 31 -5.33 -24.33 0.52
N ILE A 32 -4.97 -23.06 0.76
CA ILE A 32 -5.91 -21.97 1.04
C ILE A 32 -5.74 -20.91 -0.05
N THR A 33 -6.86 -20.54 -0.68
CA THR A 33 -6.95 -19.44 -1.64
C THR A 33 -7.98 -18.42 -1.19
N ASP A 34 -7.82 -17.17 -1.60
CA ASP A 34 -8.78 -16.10 -1.33
C ASP A 34 -8.83 -15.20 -2.56
N ASN A 35 -10.04 -14.88 -3.01
CA ASN A 35 -10.27 -14.04 -4.18
C ASN A 35 -10.91 -12.69 -3.81
N GLY A 36 -10.86 -12.30 -2.54
CA GLY A 36 -11.49 -11.09 -2.00
C GLY A 36 -12.98 -11.22 -1.64
N ILE A 37 -13.68 -12.23 -2.17
CA ILE A 37 -15.09 -12.50 -1.85
C ILE A 37 -15.19 -13.77 -1.01
N GLU A 38 -14.58 -14.85 -1.48
CA GLU A 38 -14.59 -16.18 -0.92
C GLU A 38 -13.17 -16.63 -0.56
N THR A 39 -13.02 -17.19 0.64
CA THR A 39 -11.86 -17.98 1.02
C THR A 39 -12.18 -19.46 0.83
N LEU A 40 -11.31 -20.20 0.14
CA LEU A 40 -11.46 -21.63 -0.12
C LEU A 40 -10.30 -22.42 0.48
N LEU A 41 -10.62 -23.40 1.33
CA LEU A 41 -9.72 -24.40 1.86
C LEU A 41 -9.92 -25.72 1.11
N VAL A 42 -8.82 -26.31 0.68
CA VAL A 42 -8.77 -27.58 -0.06
C VAL A 42 -7.96 -28.59 0.72
N ILE A 43 -8.52 -29.79 0.93
CA ILE A 43 -7.83 -30.90 1.62
C ILE A 43 -7.83 -32.14 0.70
N PRO A 44 -6.78 -32.35 -0.12
CA PRO A 44 -6.77 -33.39 -1.14
C PRO A 44 -6.86 -34.81 -0.58
N ALA A 45 -6.21 -35.10 0.56
CA ALA A 45 -6.23 -36.43 1.16
C ALA A 45 -7.65 -37.00 1.34
N ILE A 46 -8.60 -36.12 1.66
CA ILE A 46 -10.01 -36.46 1.86
C ILE A 46 -10.93 -35.89 0.76
N ASN A 47 -10.39 -35.28 -0.29
CA ASN A 47 -11.14 -34.57 -1.34
C ASN A 47 -12.19 -33.59 -0.77
N ALA A 48 -11.90 -32.96 0.37
CA ALA A 48 -12.83 -32.05 1.03
C ALA A 48 -12.53 -30.59 0.64
N LYS A 49 -13.59 -29.78 0.64
CA LYS A 49 -13.49 -28.33 0.45
C LYS A 49 -14.28 -27.60 1.52
N VAL A 50 -13.76 -26.48 1.98
CA VAL A 50 -14.47 -25.57 2.88
C VAL A 50 -14.39 -24.17 2.31
N SER A 51 -15.55 -23.59 1.98
CA SER A 51 -15.65 -22.20 1.57
C SER A 51 -16.11 -21.32 2.72
N PHE A 52 -15.72 -20.05 2.68
CA PHE A 52 -16.14 -19.04 3.63
C PHE A 52 -16.21 -17.66 2.97
N THR A 53 -17.37 -17.01 3.03
CA THR A 53 -17.58 -15.69 2.40
C THR A 53 -17.76 -14.57 3.44
N GLY A 54 -17.57 -14.86 4.72
CA GLY A 54 -17.78 -13.91 5.83
C GLY A 54 -19.07 -14.14 6.59
N LEU A 55 -20.19 -14.34 5.87
CA LEU A 55 -21.51 -14.60 6.45
C LEU A 55 -21.90 -16.07 6.43
N MET A 56 -21.40 -16.81 5.44
CA MET A 56 -21.68 -18.24 5.28
C MET A 56 -20.38 -19.03 5.18
N PHE A 57 -20.48 -20.31 5.52
CA PHE A 57 -19.49 -21.31 5.15
C PHE A 57 -20.22 -22.48 4.48
N SER A 58 -19.52 -23.21 3.61
CA SER A 58 -20.01 -24.47 3.07
C SER A 58 -18.92 -25.53 3.15
N ILE A 59 -19.33 -26.76 3.42
CA ILE A 59 -18.43 -27.92 3.51
C ILE A 59 -18.84 -28.91 2.43
N TYR A 60 -17.92 -29.21 1.52
CA TYR A 60 -18.11 -30.18 0.46
C TYR A 60 -17.34 -31.44 0.82
N LEU A 61 -18.08 -32.53 1.04
CA LEU A 61 -17.54 -33.86 1.32
C LEU A 61 -17.97 -34.83 0.22
N PRO A 62 -17.05 -35.63 -0.33
CA PRO A 62 -17.37 -36.59 -1.37
C PRO A 62 -18.10 -37.81 -0.79
N TRP A 63 -19.19 -38.21 -1.45
CA TRP A 63 -20.04 -39.31 -1.01
C TRP A 63 -19.29 -40.64 -0.85
N ASP A 64 -18.36 -40.96 -1.74
CA ASP A 64 -17.59 -42.21 -1.72
C ASP A 64 -16.70 -42.37 -0.48
N LYS A 65 -16.35 -41.27 0.20
CA LYS A 65 -15.56 -41.29 1.43
C LYS A 65 -16.38 -41.03 2.69
N PHE A 66 -17.45 -40.24 2.61
CA PHE A 66 -18.13 -39.70 3.79
C PHE A 66 -19.55 -40.20 4.01
N SER A 67 -20.08 -41.06 3.12
CA SER A 67 -21.45 -41.55 3.28
C SER A 67 -21.64 -42.33 4.58
N GLY A 68 -22.60 -41.91 5.40
CA GLY A 68 -22.99 -42.56 6.65
C GLY A 68 -21.94 -42.50 7.77
N ASN A 69 -20.92 -41.65 7.66
CA ASN A 69 -19.82 -41.61 8.63
C ASN A 69 -19.49 -40.22 9.19
N THR A 70 -20.27 -39.19 8.83
CA THR A 70 -20.16 -37.87 9.45
C THR A 70 -21.00 -37.81 10.73
N GLU A 71 -20.60 -36.92 11.63
CA GLU A 71 -21.30 -36.68 12.89
C GLU A 71 -21.21 -35.18 13.19
N GLY A 72 -22.32 -34.58 13.64
CA GLY A 72 -22.39 -33.15 13.94
C GLY A 72 -23.70 -32.53 13.48
N GLN A 73 -23.76 -31.19 13.46
CA GLN A 73 -24.95 -30.44 13.06
C GLN A 73 -25.30 -30.58 11.56
N CYS A 74 -24.39 -31.14 10.74
CA CYS A 74 -24.62 -31.42 9.32
C CYS A 74 -25.10 -32.86 9.05
N GLY A 75 -25.43 -33.63 10.09
CA GLY A 75 -25.95 -35.00 9.94
C GLY A 75 -24.89 -36.04 9.55
N THR A 76 -25.34 -37.16 8.99
CA THR A 76 -24.51 -38.36 8.72
C THR A 76 -24.11 -38.55 7.26
N CYS A 77 -24.44 -37.59 6.37
CA CYS A 77 -24.12 -37.65 4.94
C CYS A 77 -24.70 -38.90 4.25
N ASP A 78 -25.95 -39.28 4.57
CA ASP A 78 -26.61 -40.47 4.03
C ASP A 78 -27.85 -40.15 3.17
N ASN A 79 -28.07 -38.85 2.90
CA ASN A 79 -29.22 -38.32 2.15
C ASN A 79 -30.58 -38.63 2.81
N ASN A 80 -30.61 -38.86 4.13
CA ASN A 80 -31.81 -39.12 4.90
C ASN A 80 -32.15 -37.97 5.87
N ARG A 81 -33.08 -37.11 5.47
CA ARG A 81 -33.51 -35.99 6.34
C ARG A 81 -34.19 -36.39 7.65
N THR A 82 -34.59 -37.65 7.80
CA THR A 82 -35.35 -38.10 8.99
C THR A 82 -34.48 -38.36 10.21
N ASP A 83 -33.16 -38.44 10.03
CA ASP A 83 -32.19 -38.65 11.11
C ASP A 83 -31.16 -37.53 11.23
N ASP A 84 -31.30 -36.42 10.50
CA ASP A 84 -30.37 -35.28 10.53
C ASP A 84 -30.29 -34.61 11.91
N CYS A 85 -31.36 -34.65 12.72
CA CYS A 85 -31.37 -34.11 14.09
C CYS A 85 -30.73 -35.10 15.11
N ARG A 86 -29.60 -35.71 14.74
CA ARG A 86 -28.91 -36.74 15.55
C ARG A 86 -28.06 -36.12 16.66
N LEU A 87 -28.25 -36.61 17.88
CA LEU A 87 -27.50 -36.21 19.06
C LEU A 87 -26.12 -36.91 19.14
N PRO A 88 -25.16 -36.39 19.94
CA PRO A 88 -23.83 -37.01 20.09
C PRO A 88 -23.85 -38.46 20.63
N ASN A 89 -24.91 -38.86 21.33
CA ASN A 89 -25.11 -40.22 21.82
C ASN A 89 -25.74 -41.16 20.77
N GLY A 90 -26.07 -40.63 19.59
CA GLY A 90 -26.66 -41.32 18.46
C GLY A 90 -28.18 -41.44 18.43
N THR A 91 -28.90 -40.89 19.41
CA THR A 91 -30.37 -40.80 19.35
C THR A 91 -30.85 -39.64 18.50
N ILE A 92 -32.04 -39.73 17.92
CA ILE A 92 -32.62 -38.66 17.09
C ILE A 92 -33.52 -37.79 17.95
N ASP A 93 -33.26 -36.48 17.95
CA ASP A 93 -34.13 -35.48 18.57
C ASP A 93 -35.29 -35.13 17.63
N SER A 94 -36.44 -34.78 18.19
CA SER A 94 -37.57 -34.27 17.41
C SER A 94 -37.37 -32.83 16.91
N SER A 95 -36.39 -32.12 17.46
CA SER A 95 -36.11 -30.70 17.21
C SER A 95 -34.63 -30.52 16.88
N CYS A 96 -34.34 -30.22 15.61
CA CYS A 96 -32.98 -29.86 15.18
C CYS A 96 -32.42 -28.62 15.92
N PRO A 97 -33.20 -27.57 16.22
CA PRO A 97 -32.74 -26.47 17.08
C PRO A 97 -32.26 -26.96 18.46
N ASP A 98 -33.01 -27.85 19.11
CA ASP A 98 -32.62 -28.39 20.42
C ASP A 98 -31.37 -29.29 20.32
N MET A 99 -31.30 -30.11 19.27
CA MET A 99 -30.11 -30.92 18.96
C MET A 99 -28.86 -30.06 18.76
N ALA A 100 -28.98 -28.89 18.12
CA ALA A 100 -27.82 -28.04 17.82
C ALA A 100 -27.06 -27.63 19.08
N HIS A 101 -27.77 -27.39 20.19
CA HIS A 101 -27.18 -27.05 21.49
C HIS A 101 -26.36 -28.20 22.10
N GLN A 102 -26.68 -29.45 21.77
CA GLN A 102 -25.99 -30.65 22.30
C GLN A 102 -24.64 -30.90 21.61
N TRP A 103 -24.40 -30.30 20.44
CA TRP A 103 -23.13 -30.37 19.71
C TRP A 103 -22.12 -29.28 20.11
N HIS A 104 -22.38 -28.54 21.18
CA HIS A 104 -21.51 -27.46 21.63
C HIS A 104 -20.14 -27.99 22.09
N VAL A 105 -19.06 -27.40 21.57
CA VAL A 105 -17.68 -27.66 22.00
C VAL A 105 -17.26 -26.56 22.95
N ALA A 106 -16.91 -26.89 24.20
CA ALA A 106 -16.48 -25.90 25.18
C ALA A 106 -15.22 -25.16 24.70
N ASP A 107 -15.25 -23.83 24.74
CA ASP A 107 -14.07 -23.01 24.49
C ASP A 107 -13.18 -22.94 25.75
N HIS A 108 -11.98 -22.37 25.62
CA HIS A 108 -11.05 -22.22 26.74
C HIS A 108 -11.59 -21.35 27.89
N ASN A 109 -12.60 -20.50 27.65
CA ASN A 109 -13.23 -19.65 28.65
C ASN A 109 -14.54 -20.21 29.21
N ASN A 110 -14.97 -21.39 28.76
CA ASN A 110 -16.25 -21.99 29.08
C ASN A 110 -17.43 -21.02 28.89
N SER A 111 -17.35 -20.13 27.89
CA SER A 111 -18.38 -19.13 27.63
C SER A 111 -19.59 -19.84 27.04
N GLN A 112 -20.60 -20.10 27.86
CA GLN A 112 -21.90 -20.55 27.37
C GLN A 112 -22.58 -19.34 26.74
N CYS A 113 -22.67 -19.33 25.42
CA CYS A 113 -23.56 -18.42 24.71
C CYS A 113 -24.98 -18.77 25.13
N THR A 114 -25.72 -17.82 25.71
CA THR A 114 -27.14 -18.00 25.99
C THR A 114 -27.85 -18.28 24.66
N PRO A 115 -28.64 -19.36 24.55
CA PRO A 115 -29.44 -19.62 23.37
C PRO A 115 -30.27 -18.36 23.03
N PRO A 116 -30.26 -17.91 21.76
CA PRO A 116 -31.17 -16.85 21.35
C PRO A 116 -32.62 -17.32 21.59
N PRO A 117 -33.55 -16.40 21.89
CA PRO A 117 -34.95 -16.75 21.99
C PRO A 117 -35.42 -17.42 20.69
N GLU A 118 -36.25 -18.46 20.84
CA GLU A 118 -36.79 -19.22 19.71
C GLU A 118 -37.48 -18.25 18.74
N PRO A 119 -37.05 -18.21 17.45
CA PRO A 119 -37.65 -17.30 16.49
C PRO A 119 -39.14 -17.62 16.36
N THR A 120 -39.98 -16.59 16.30
CA THR A 120 -41.43 -16.82 16.10
C THR A 120 -41.57 -17.34 14.66
N PRO A 121 -42.04 -18.59 14.44
CA PRO A 121 -41.88 -19.29 13.17
C PRO A 121 -42.77 -18.76 12.04
N THR A 122 -43.54 -17.72 12.28
CA THR A 122 -44.53 -17.24 11.32
C THR A 122 -43.90 -16.20 10.41
N GLN A 123 -43.64 -16.61 9.16
CA GLN A 123 -43.41 -15.68 8.05
C GLN A 123 -44.45 -14.55 8.11
N PRO A 124 -44.06 -13.28 8.03
CA PRO A 124 -45.00 -12.18 7.93
C PRO A 124 -45.95 -12.45 6.74
N PRO A 125 -47.28 -12.47 6.93
CA PRO A 125 -48.20 -12.80 5.86
C PRO A 125 -48.06 -11.80 4.71
N GLY A 126 -47.84 -12.30 3.49
CA GLY A 126 -47.71 -11.49 2.27
C GLY A 126 -46.30 -11.00 1.95
N CYS A 127 -45.28 -11.41 2.72
CA CYS A 127 -43.89 -11.14 2.38
C CYS A 127 -43.38 -12.11 1.30
N ASP A 128 -43.02 -11.58 0.14
CA ASP A 128 -42.48 -12.33 -1.00
C ASP A 128 -41.43 -11.49 -1.75
N PRO A 129 -40.15 -11.52 -1.31
CA PRO A 129 -39.10 -10.67 -1.87
C PRO A 129 -38.78 -11.07 -3.32
N PRO A 130 -38.97 -10.17 -4.32
CA PRO A 130 -38.77 -10.51 -5.73
C PRO A 130 -37.36 -11.03 -6.07
N ILE A 131 -36.36 -10.59 -5.32
CA ILE A 131 -34.96 -10.98 -5.47
C ILE A 131 -34.75 -12.50 -5.33
N CYS A 132 -35.52 -13.17 -4.47
CA CYS A 132 -35.43 -14.62 -4.25
C CYS A 132 -35.89 -15.43 -5.47
N HIS A 133 -36.81 -14.89 -6.27
CA HIS A 133 -37.31 -15.54 -7.48
C HIS A 133 -36.29 -15.57 -8.62
N LEU A 134 -35.17 -14.84 -8.49
CA LEU A 134 -34.08 -14.96 -9.44
C LEU A 134 -33.45 -16.37 -9.42
N ILE A 135 -33.47 -17.05 -8.27
CA ILE A 135 -32.96 -18.43 -8.10
C ILE A 135 -33.69 -19.42 -9.04
N GLN A 136 -35.03 -19.32 -9.18
CA GLN A 136 -35.82 -20.17 -10.10
C GLN A 136 -35.81 -19.67 -11.56
N SER A 137 -35.22 -18.51 -11.83
CA SER A 137 -35.27 -17.91 -13.15
C SER A 137 -34.34 -18.64 -14.14
N LYS A 138 -34.49 -18.30 -15.43
CA LYS A 138 -33.61 -18.84 -16.49
C LYS A 138 -32.13 -18.50 -16.31
N VAL A 139 -31.79 -17.50 -15.49
CA VAL A 139 -30.39 -17.15 -15.17
C VAL A 139 -29.65 -18.36 -14.59
N PHE A 140 -30.34 -19.21 -13.82
CA PHE A 140 -29.78 -20.40 -13.19
C PHE A 140 -30.15 -21.73 -13.87
N GLU A 141 -30.72 -21.70 -15.09
CA GLU A 141 -31.24 -22.90 -15.79
C GLU A 141 -30.18 -24.00 -15.97
N SER A 142 -28.91 -23.62 -16.18
CA SER A 142 -27.79 -24.56 -16.28
C SER A 142 -27.55 -25.29 -14.96
N CYS A 143 -27.71 -24.61 -13.83
CA CYS A 143 -27.49 -25.17 -12.50
C CYS A 143 -28.67 -25.99 -11.98
N HIS A 144 -29.91 -25.65 -12.35
CA HIS A 144 -31.12 -26.39 -11.95
C HIS A 144 -31.05 -27.89 -12.32
N LYS A 145 -30.28 -28.23 -13.36
CA LYS A 145 -30.05 -29.61 -13.82
C LYS A 145 -29.16 -30.42 -12.88
N ILE A 146 -28.43 -29.75 -11.99
CA ILE A 146 -27.38 -30.33 -11.14
C ILE A 146 -27.74 -30.17 -9.67
N ILE A 147 -28.21 -28.98 -9.26
CA ILE A 147 -28.54 -28.65 -7.88
C ILE A 147 -30.02 -28.21 -7.79
N PRO A 148 -30.86 -28.94 -7.03
CA PRO A 148 -32.25 -28.55 -6.77
C PRO A 148 -32.31 -27.17 -6.09
N TYR A 149 -33.15 -26.28 -6.61
CA TYR A 149 -33.17 -24.88 -6.20
C TYR A 149 -34.24 -24.58 -5.13
N GLU A 150 -35.24 -25.45 -4.98
CA GLU A 150 -36.40 -25.24 -4.11
C GLU A 150 -36.00 -24.96 -2.64
N PRO A 151 -35.04 -25.68 -2.02
CA PRO A 151 -34.60 -25.38 -0.66
C PRO A 151 -34.00 -23.97 -0.52
N PHE A 152 -33.28 -23.49 -1.55
CA PHE A 152 -32.65 -22.18 -1.55
C PHE A 152 -33.67 -21.05 -1.65
N ILE A 153 -34.74 -21.23 -2.41
CA ILE A 153 -35.84 -20.25 -2.48
C ILE A 153 -36.57 -20.14 -1.15
N VAL A 154 -36.91 -21.29 -0.55
CA VAL A 154 -37.60 -21.31 0.75
C VAL A 154 -36.76 -20.61 1.81
N ALA A 155 -35.45 -20.90 1.86
CA ALA A 155 -34.52 -20.21 2.77
C ALA A 155 -34.43 -18.71 2.47
N CYS A 156 -34.28 -18.31 1.21
CA CYS A 156 -34.18 -16.91 0.82
C CYS A 156 -35.40 -16.09 1.26
N ILE A 157 -36.61 -16.58 0.97
CA ILE A 157 -37.83 -15.90 1.34
C ILE A 157 -37.95 -15.83 2.87
N PHE A 158 -37.64 -16.92 3.58
CA PHE A 158 -37.66 -16.93 5.05
C PHE A 158 -36.71 -15.86 5.63
N ASP A 159 -35.44 -15.89 5.22
CA ASP A 159 -34.41 -15.00 5.76
C ASP A 159 -34.69 -13.52 5.44
N ALA A 160 -35.02 -13.21 4.18
CA ALA A 160 -35.30 -11.84 3.77
C ALA A 160 -36.57 -11.27 4.42
N CYS A 161 -37.57 -12.11 4.67
CA CYS A 161 -38.79 -11.69 5.36
C CYS A 161 -38.63 -11.54 6.87
N TYR A 162 -37.84 -12.41 7.50
CA TYR A 162 -37.63 -12.39 8.94
C TYR A 162 -36.69 -11.27 9.37
N MET A 163 -35.64 -11.02 8.58
CA MET A 163 -34.66 -9.96 8.84
C MET A 163 -35.13 -8.58 8.40
N ASP A 164 -36.20 -8.51 7.58
CA ASP A 164 -36.68 -7.29 6.90
C ASP A 164 -35.55 -6.52 6.16
N ASP A 165 -34.59 -7.29 5.63
CA ASP A 165 -33.41 -6.78 4.93
C ASP A 165 -33.27 -7.49 3.59
N VAL A 166 -33.55 -6.75 2.52
CA VAL A 166 -33.48 -7.25 1.15
C VAL A 166 -32.06 -7.63 0.71
N THR A 167 -31.01 -7.16 1.40
CA THR A 167 -29.62 -7.53 1.13
C THR A 167 -29.32 -8.98 1.53
N ILE A 168 -30.12 -9.55 2.43
CA ILE A 168 -30.07 -10.98 2.77
C ILE A 168 -30.48 -11.86 1.59
N GLY A 169 -31.36 -11.37 0.72
CA GLY A 169 -31.67 -12.03 -0.55
C GLY A 169 -30.44 -12.17 -1.47
N CYS A 170 -29.54 -11.20 -1.47
CA CYS A 170 -28.26 -11.28 -2.20
C CYS A 170 -27.34 -12.37 -1.62
N THR A 171 -27.34 -12.54 -0.29
CA THR A 171 -26.58 -13.61 0.37
C THR A 171 -27.11 -14.98 -0.05
N SER A 172 -28.44 -15.17 -0.10
CA SER A 172 -29.04 -16.43 -0.56
C SER A 172 -28.76 -16.73 -2.03
N LEU A 173 -28.81 -15.70 -2.89
CA LEU A 173 -28.42 -15.83 -4.30
C LEU A 173 -26.96 -16.24 -4.45
N GLN A 174 -26.07 -15.61 -3.67
CA GLN A 174 -24.67 -15.97 -3.63
C GLN A 174 -24.47 -17.43 -3.21
N THR A 175 -25.17 -17.91 -2.16
CA THR A 175 -25.08 -19.31 -1.73
C THR A 175 -25.43 -20.28 -2.86
N TYR A 176 -26.49 -20.00 -3.61
CA TYR A 176 -26.88 -20.86 -4.72
C TYR A 176 -25.87 -20.78 -5.87
N ALA A 177 -25.39 -19.59 -6.22
CA ALA A 177 -24.35 -19.41 -7.23
C ALA A 177 -23.04 -20.11 -6.86
N ASP A 178 -22.61 -20.05 -5.60
CA ASP A 178 -21.41 -20.72 -5.09
C ASP A 178 -21.58 -22.25 -5.18
N ALA A 179 -22.75 -22.79 -4.83
CA ALA A 179 -23.05 -24.20 -5.00
C ALA A 179 -22.99 -24.65 -6.47
N CYS A 180 -23.51 -23.82 -7.39
CA CYS A 180 -23.41 -24.05 -8.84
C CYS A 180 -21.94 -24.05 -9.31
N ALA A 181 -21.17 -23.05 -8.88
CA ALA A 181 -19.76 -22.89 -9.25
C ALA A 181 -18.92 -24.08 -8.78
N GLN A 182 -19.16 -24.56 -7.56
CA GLN A 182 -18.51 -25.75 -7.01
C GLN A 182 -18.87 -27.05 -7.74
N ALA A 183 -20.02 -27.08 -8.42
CA ALA A 183 -20.45 -28.13 -9.32
C ALA A 183 -19.97 -27.93 -10.78
N GLY A 184 -19.14 -26.89 -11.03
CA GLY A 184 -18.55 -26.60 -12.34
C GLY A 184 -19.37 -25.68 -13.24
N VAL A 185 -20.42 -25.04 -12.71
CA VAL A 185 -21.28 -24.12 -13.47
C VAL A 185 -21.23 -22.73 -12.83
N CYS A 186 -20.37 -21.86 -13.36
CA CYS A 186 -20.31 -20.46 -12.95
C CYS A 186 -21.37 -19.60 -13.65
N ILE A 187 -21.99 -18.68 -12.92
CA ILE A 187 -23.13 -17.88 -13.39
C ILE A 187 -22.93 -16.41 -13.01
N GLU A 188 -23.04 -15.50 -13.99
CA GLU A 188 -22.95 -14.05 -13.78
C GLU A 188 -24.25 -13.44 -13.23
N TRP A 189 -24.69 -13.90 -12.06
CA TRP A 189 -26.03 -13.63 -11.54
C TRP A 189 -26.25 -12.18 -11.08
N ARG A 190 -25.22 -11.48 -10.56
CA ARG A 190 -25.37 -10.10 -10.02
C ARG A 190 -25.88 -9.09 -11.05
N ASN A 191 -25.52 -9.27 -12.32
CA ASN A 191 -25.97 -8.42 -13.44
C ASN A 191 -27.50 -8.42 -13.61
N TYR A 192 -28.20 -9.44 -13.09
CA TYR A 192 -29.65 -9.58 -13.18
C TYR A 192 -30.40 -9.03 -11.96
N THR A 193 -29.71 -8.33 -11.05
CA THR A 193 -30.27 -7.80 -9.80
C THR A 193 -30.59 -6.31 -9.86
N ASN A 194 -30.45 -5.66 -11.02
CA ASN A 194 -30.66 -4.22 -11.20
C ASN A 194 -29.85 -3.34 -10.21
N GLY A 195 -28.64 -3.76 -9.89
CA GLY A 195 -27.75 -3.05 -8.98
C GLY A 195 -27.97 -3.34 -7.49
N GLN A 196 -29.01 -4.09 -7.13
CA GLN A 196 -29.34 -4.37 -5.73
C GLN A 196 -28.27 -5.21 -5.02
N CYS A 197 -27.61 -6.10 -5.77
CA CYS A 197 -26.56 -6.97 -5.26
C CYS A 197 -25.20 -6.64 -5.86
N ASP A 198 -24.95 -5.40 -6.32
CA ASP A 198 -23.65 -5.02 -6.86
C ASP A 198 -22.55 -5.19 -5.81
N PHE A 199 -21.42 -5.75 -6.23
CA PHE A 199 -20.25 -5.93 -5.37
C PHE A 199 -19.13 -4.99 -5.80
N THR A 200 -18.62 -4.20 -4.86
CA THR A 200 -17.50 -3.27 -5.12
C THR A 200 -16.22 -3.84 -4.54
N CYS A 201 -15.25 -4.13 -5.41
CA CYS A 201 -13.91 -4.52 -5.02
C CYS A 201 -13.05 -3.32 -4.60
N GLU A 202 -12.07 -3.56 -3.74
CA GLU A 202 -11.05 -2.57 -3.43
C GLU A 202 -10.27 -2.23 -4.72
N LYS A 203 -10.22 -0.95 -5.06
CA LYS A 203 -9.45 -0.48 -6.22
C LYS A 203 -7.96 -0.81 -6.02
N PRO A 204 -7.25 -1.23 -7.07
CA PRO A 204 -7.61 -1.17 -8.50
C PRO A 204 -8.35 -2.41 -9.04
N LYS A 205 -8.69 -3.39 -8.19
CA LYS A 205 -9.38 -4.59 -8.64
C LYS A 205 -10.84 -4.31 -9.00
N VAL A 206 -11.38 -5.16 -9.86
CA VAL A 206 -12.76 -5.14 -10.31
C VAL A 206 -13.42 -6.48 -10.05
N TYR A 207 -14.74 -6.44 -9.89
CA TYR A 207 -15.55 -7.63 -9.73
C TYR A 207 -15.54 -8.48 -11.00
N ASN A 208 -15.41 -9.80 -10.84
CA ASN A 208 -15.65 -10.78 -11.88
C ASN A 208 -16.43 -11.96 -11.28
N ALA A 209 -17.54 -12.32 -11.90
CA ALA A 209 -18.38 -13.42 -11.47
C ALA A 209 -17.70 -14.78 -11.67
N CYS A 210 -16.89 -14.92 -12.72
CA CYS A 210 -16.28 -16.19 -13.13
C CYS A 210 -14.78 -16.00 -13.34
N GLY A 211 -14.06 -15.86 -12.22
CA GLY A 211 -12.60 -15.73 -12.23
C GLY A 211 -11.87 -17.00 -11.79
N PRO A 212 -10.54 -17.05 -11.98
CA PRO A 212 -9.74 -18.20 -11.57
C PRO A 212 -9.61 -18.26 -10.04
N GLN A 213 -9.53 -19.46 -9.46
CA GLN A 213 -9.30 -19.64 -8.03
C GLN A 213 -8.01 -18.96 -7.53
N VAL A 214 -6.96 -18.97 -8.37
CA VAL A 214 -5.69 -18.26 -8.11
C VAL A 214 -5.47 -17.27 -9.23
N GLU A 215 -5.43 -15.99 -8.87
CA GLU A 215 -5.12 -14.92 -9.81
C GLU A 215 -3.66 -14.99 -10.29
N PRO A 216 -3.40 -14.96 -11.62
CA PRO A 216 -2.05 -14.87 -12.14
C PRO A 216 -1.33 -13.59 -11.73
N THR A 217 -0.02 -13.69 -11.54
CA THR A 217 0.84 -12.55 -11.20
C THR A 217 1.98 -12.38 -12.20
N CYS A 218 2.77 -11.32 -12.08
CA CYS A 218 4.02 -11.21 -12.84
C CYS A 218 5.15 -12.09 -12.32
N ASN A 219 4.97 -12.77 -11.18
CA ASN A 219 5.95 -13.72 -10.65
C ASN A 219 5.78 -15.09 -11.32
N ALA A 220 6.71 -15.45 -12.20
CA ALA A 220 6.68 -16.71 -12.95
C ALA A 220 6.70 -17.95 -12.05
N TRP A 221 7.48 -17.93 -10.95
CA TRP A 221 7.50 -19.03 -9.99
C TRP A 221 6.12 -19.22 -9.33
N TYR A 222 5.45 -18.12 -8.97
CA TYR A 222 4.14 -18.16 -8.30
C TYR A 222 3.11 -18.81 -9.21
N ASN A 223 3.06 -18.35 -10.46
CA ASN A 223 2.17 -18.91 -11.47
C ASN A 223 2.48 -20.38 -11.71
N PHE A 224 3.77 -20.74 -11.81
CA PHE A 224 4.17 -22.12 -12.00
C PHE A 224 3.66 -23.00 -10.85
N LYS A 225 3.90 -22.61 -9.58
CA LYS A 225 3.51 -23.41 -8.43
C LYS A 225 1.99 -23.55 -8.26
N PHE A 226 1.25 -22.45 -8.32
CA PHE A 226 -0.15 -22.44 -7.90
C PHE A 226 -1.15 -22.64 -9.04
N ILE A 227 -0.76 -22.31 -10.28
CA ILE A 227 -1.66 -22.33 -11.45
C ILE A 227 -1.27 -23.45 -12.41
N GLN A 228 0.01 -23.59 -12.77
CA GLN A 228 0.44 -24.50 -13.84
C GLN A 228 0.80 -25.91 -13.36
N THR A 229 1.32 -26.04 -12.14
CA THR A 229 1.75 -27.34 -11.60
C THR A 229 0.53 -28.25 -11.48
N GLN A 230 0.58 -29.40 -12.16
CA GLN A 230 -0.41 -30.45 -12.01
C GLN A 230 -0.07 -31.34 -10.81
N ASN A 231 -0.90 -31.28 -9.78
CA ASN A 231 -0.81 -32.07 -8.57
C ASN A 231 -2.23 -32.37 -8.03
N GLU A 232 -2.30 -32.91 -6.82
CA GLU A 232 -3.57 -33.25 -6.15
C GLU A 232 -4.51 -32.05 -5.93
N PHE A 233 -3.98 -30.82 -5.90
CA PHE A 233 -4.78 -29.59 -5.82
C PHE A 233 -5.33 -29.16 -7.20
N SER A 234 -4.75 -29.65 -8.30
CA SER A 234 -5.13 -29.25 -9.67
C SER A 234 -6.45 -29.86 -10.14
N VAL A 235 -6.96 -30.89 -9.45
CA VAL A 235 -8.32 -31.42 -9.65
C VAL A 235 -9.39 -30.32 -9.53
N MET A 236 -9.01 -29.17 -8.95
CA MET A 236 -9.89 -28.04 -8.70
C MET A 236 -9.48 -26.76 -9.44
N GLY A 237 -8.49 -26.83 -10.34
CA GLY A 237 -8.03 -25.68 -11.12
C GLY A 237 -9.08 -25.13 -12.11
N ASP A 238 -10.07 -25.96 -12.48
CA ASP A 238 -11.12 -25.59 -13.44
C ASP A 238 -12.33 -24.92 -12.77
N ILE A 239 -12.34 -24.79 -11.44
CA ILE A 239 -13.43 -24.12 -10.72
C ILE A 239 -13.29 -22.61 -10.90
N GLN A 240 -14.32 -22.00 -11.46
CA GLN A 240 -14.43 -20.56 -11.57
C GLN A 240 -15.29 -20.03 -10.43
N LEU A 241 -14.78 -19.02 -9.72
CA LEU A 241 -15.42 -18.46 -8.54
C LEU A 241 -15.57 -16.94 -8.69
N GLU A 242 -16.61 -16.44 -8.05
CA GLU A 242 -16.87 -15.01 -7.90
C GLU A 242 -15.76 -14.37 -7.08
N GLY A 243 -15.17 -13.27 -7.56
CA GLY A 243 -14.05 -12.63 -6.88
C GLY A 243 -13.68 -11.25 -7.40
N CYS A 244 -12.63 -10.70 -6.81
CA CYS A 244 -12.00 -9.44 -7.16
C CYS A 244 -10.65 -9.69 -7.86
N TYR A 245 -10.53 -9.20 -9.09
CA TYR A 245 -9.36 -9.43 -9.94
C TYR A 245 -8.91 -8.14 -10.62
N CYS A 246 -7.69 -8.12 -11.13
CA CYS A 246 -7.20 -7.02 -11.94
C CYS A 246 -8.07 -6.82 -13.20
N PRO A 247 -8.30 -5.56 -13.61
CA PRO A 247 -9.12 -5.27 -14.77
C PRO A 247 -8.51 -5.85 -16.05
N PRO A 248 -9.35 -6.15 -17.07
CA PRO A 248 -8.88 -6.66 -18.35
C PRO A 248 -7.74 -5.81 -18.94
N GLY A 249 -6.68 -6.47 -19.41
CA GLY A 249 -5.49 -5.80 -19.95
C GLY A 249 -4.44 -5.43 -18.90
N THR A 250 -4.62 -5.83 -17.64
CA THR A 250 -3.62 -5.67 -16.56
C THR A 250 -3.41 -7.00 -15.84
N THR A 251 -2.28 -7.13 -15.14
CA THR A 251 -1.88 -8.32 -14.36
C THR A 251 -1.50 -7.90 -12.95
N LEU A 252 -1.78 -8.75 -11.95
CA LEU A 252 -1.38 -8.49 -10.57
C LEU A 252 0.15 -8.52 -10.46
N MET A 253 0.77 -7.49 -9.89
CA MET A 253 2.23 -7.41 -9.79
C MET A 253 2.83 -8.59 -9.01
N SER A 254 2.28 -8.90 -7.83
CA SER A 254 2.68 -10.03 -6.99
C SER A 254 1.57 -10.42 -6.02
N SER A 255 1.66 -11.60 -5.40
CA SER A 255 0.68 -12.08 -4.41
C SER A 255 0.57 -11.21 -3.15
N SER A 256 1.58 -10.37 -2.87
CA SER A 256 1.62 -9.46 -1.71
C SER A 256 1.33 -8.01 -2.08
N SER A 257 0.99 -7.74 -3.34
CA SER A 257 0.71 -6.40 -3.85
C SER A 257 -0.75 -6.28 -4.26
N ASN A 258 -1.31 -5.07 -4.17
CA ASN A 258 -2.60 -4.72 -4.75
C ASN A 258 -2.47 -4.00 -6.11
N TYR A 259 -1.29 -3.92 -6.71
CA TYR A 259 -1.08 -3.21 -7.98
C TYR A 259 -1.41 -4.08 -9.19
N CYS A 260 -2.25 -3.55 -10.06
CA CYS A 260 -2.55 -4.10 -11.38
C CYS A 260 -1.76 -3.33 -12.44
N ILE A 261 -0.83 -4.02 -13.11
CA ILE A 261 0.12 -3.40 -14.06
C ILE A 261 -0.14 -3.86 -15.49
N PRO A 262 0.09 -3.01 -16.51
CA PRO A 262 -0.24 -3.32 -17.90
C PRO A 262 0.70 -4.35 -18.54
N SER A 263 1.94 -4.45 -18.08
CA SER A 263 2.93 -5.44 -18.49
C SER A 263 3.74 -5.91 -17.29
N CYS A 264 4.29 -7.11 -17.37
CA CYS A 264 5.23 -7.66 -16.40
C CYS A 264 6.69 -7.26 -16.67
N ASP A 265 6.94 -6.46 -17.71
CA ASP A 265 8.26 -5.89 -18.02
C ASP A 265 8.59 -4.73 -17.06
N ILE A 266 8.76 -5.07 -15.79
CA ILE A 266 8.97 -4.11 -14.70
C ILE A 266 10.08 -4.56 -13.74
N CYS A 267 10.72 -3.59 -13.10
CA CYS A 267 11.60 -3.81 -11.96
C CYS A 267 10.89 -3.40 -10.66
N PRO A 268 10.56 -4.34 -9.76
CA PRO A 268 9.97 -4.00 -8.47
C PRO A 268 11.00 -3.30 -7.57
N LEU A 269 10.57 -2.24 -6.88
CA LEU A 269 11.38 -1.46 -5.96
C LEU A 269 11.15 -1.90 -4.49
N PRO A 270 12.13 -1.75 -3.60
CA PRO A 270 11.98 -2.12 -2.18
C PRO A 270 10.89 -1.36 -1.42
N ASN A 271 10.51 -0.17 -1.89
CA ASN A 271 9.44 0.64 -1.32
C ASN A 271 8.02 0.19 -1.76
N GLY A 272 7.93 -0.87 -2.58
CA GLY A 272 6.67 -1.39 -3.12
C GLY A 272 6.23 -0.76 -4.43
N GLU A 273 6.93 0.27 -4.92
CA GLU A 273 6.74 0.81 -6.27
C GLU A 273 7.43 -0.09 -7.32
N TRP A 274 7.37 0.32 -8.58
CA TRP A 274 8.04 -0.36 -9.68
C TRP A 274 8.49 0.65 -10.72
N LYS A 275 9.38 0.20 -11.60
CA LYS A 275 9.89 0.94 -12.75
C LYS A 275 9.66 0.14 -14.00
N GLU A 276 9.26 0.80 -15.08
CA GLU A 276 9.08 0.12 -16.37
C GLU A 276 10.44 -0.27 -16.97
N ALA A 277 10.47 -1.31 -17.79
CA ALA A 277 11.66 -1.68 -18.54
C ALA A 277 12.24 -0.46 -19.29
N ASN A 278 13.56 -0.29 -19.21
CA ASN A 278 14.32 0.83 -19.76
C ASN A 278 14.07 2.21 -19.11
N GLU A 279 13.29 2.28 -18.02
CA GLU A 279 13.15 3.50 -17.23
C GLU A 279 14.43 3.77 -16.42
N THR A 280 14.88 5.05 -16.41
CA THR A 280 16.07 5.50 -15.69
C THR A 280 15.72 6.51 -14.61
N TRP A 281 16.37 6.42 -13.45
CA TRP A 281 16.20 7.38 -12.35
C TRP A 281 17.47 7.54 -11.53
N VAL A 282 17.57 8.65 -10.81
CA VAL A 282 18.68 8.89 -9.87
C VAL A 282 18.22 8.60 -8.45
N SER A 283 18.96 7.77 -7.72
CA SER A 283 18.70 7.50 -6.30
C SER A 283 20.01 7.35 -5.54
N ASN A 284 20.14 8.04 -4.40
CA ASN A 284 21.33 7.97 -3.55
C ASN A 284 22.65 8.18 -4.32
N CYS A 285 22.67 9.15 -5.24
CA CYS A 285 23.82 9.43 -6.11
C CYS A 285 24.27 8.26 -6.98
N GLN A 286 23.32 7.40 -7.35
CA GLN A 286 23.47 6.40 -8.38
C GLN A 286 22.48 6.69 -9.51
N ASP A 287 22.97 6.61 -10.75
CA ASP A 287 22.15 6.51 -11.95
C ASP A 287 21.71 5.05 -12.08
N CYS A 288 20.41 4.81 -11.94
CA CYS A 288 19.81 3.49 -12.00
C CYS A 288 18.95 3.34 -13.26
N VAL A 289 18.91 2.13 -13.80
CA VAL A 289 18.05 1.73 -14.91
C VAL A 289 17.37 0.41 -14.57
N CYS A 290 16.11 0.26 -14.96
CA CYS A 290 15.48 -1.05 -15.03
C CYS A 290 15.95 -1.72 -16.33
N ASP A 291 16.89 -2.67 -16.23
CA ASP A 291 17.44 -3.31 -17.42
C ASP A 291 16.34 -4.08 -18.16
N PRO A 292 16.08 -3.77 -19.45
CA PRO A 292 14.92 -4.30 -20.15
C PRO A 292 15.01 -5.80 -20.49
N TYR A 293 16.16 -6.44 -20.27
CA TYR A 293 16.37 -7.85 -20.57
C TYR A 293 16.33 -8.74 -19.32
N SER A 294 17.03 -8.31 -18.27
CA SER A 294 17.08 -9.02 -16.99
C SER A 294 15.91 -8.65 -16.08
N LEU A 295 15.26 -7.50 -16.29
CA LEU A 295 14.27 -6.91 -15.38
C LEU A 295 14.82 -6.74 -13.96
N GLU A 296 16.14 -6.49 -13.88
CA GLU A 296 16.85 -6.18 -12.66
C GLU A 296 17.27 -4.70 -12.65
N ILE A 297 17.34 -4.14 -11.45
CA ILE A 297 17.80 -2.77 -11.25
C ILE A 297 19.31 -2.75 -11.34
N GLN A 298 19.84 -2.01 -12.31
CA GLN A 298 21.28 -1.77 -12.45
C GLN A 298 21.59 -0.33 -12.11
N CYS A 299 22.45 -0.11 -11.13
CA CYS A 299 22.84 1.22 -10.67
C CYS A 299 24.34 1.43 -10.82
N GLN A 300 24.74 2.64 -11.22
CA GLN A 300 26.13 3.06 -11.29
C GLN A 300 26.30 4.44 -10.65
N PRO A 301 27.48 4.77 -10.09
CA PRO A 301 27.72 6.11 -9.55
C PRO A 301 27.51 7.18 -10.61
N VAL A 302 26.83 8.27 -10.23
CA VAL A 302 26.59 9.41 -11.12
C VAL A 302 27.91 9.88 -11.72
N ALA A 303 27.95 9.96 -13.05
CA ALA A 303 29.14 10.37 -13.77
C ALA A 303 29.36 11.88 -13.65
N CYS A 304 30.33 12.28 -12.83
CA CYS A 304 30.71 13.67 -12.68
C CYS A 304 31.59 14.14 -13.83
N GLN A 305 31.26 15.30 -14.41
CA GLN A 305 32.14 15.92 -15.39
C GLN A 305 33.45 16.34 -14.74
N HIS A 306 34.56 16.05 -15.41
CA HIS A 306 35.88 16.48 -14.95
C HIS A 306 35.95 18.01 -15.03
N GLN A 307 35.95 18.68 -13.89
CA GLN A 307 36.07 20.13 -13.84
C GLN A 307 37.53 20.54 -13.96
N PRO A 308 37.84 21.62 -14.70
CA PRO A 308 39.18 22.19 -14.67
C PRO A 308 39.51 22.65 -13.25
N PRO A 309 40.78 22.58 -12.83
CA PRO A 309 41.17 22.97 -11.47
C PRO A 309 40.85 24.44 -11.22
N LEU A 310 40.01 24.72 -10.22
CA LEU A 310 39.72 26.07 -9.75
C LEU A 310 40.86 26.57 -8.86
N THR A 311 41.40 27.76 -9.12
CA THR A 311 42.32 28.45 -8.20
C THR A 311 41.61 29.62 -7.52
N CYS A 312 41.84 29.76 -6.22
CA CYS A 312 41.27 30.82 -5.39
C CYS A 312 42.40 31.79 -5.00
N ASP A 313 42.71 32.71 -5.92
CA ASP A 313 43.95 33.51 -5.83
C ASP A 313 43.75 34.88 -5.15
N GLN A 314 42.52 35.24 -4.76
CA GLN A 314 42.25 36.52 -4.10
C GLN A 314 42.51 36.42 -2.59
N GLU A 315 42.94 37.54 -1.98
CA GLU A 315 43.22 37.59 -0.54
C GLU A 315 41.97 37.22 0.27
N GLY A 316 42.14 36.30 1.23
CA GLY A 316 41.06 35.78 2.06
C GLY A 316 40.15 34.75 1.39
N GLN A 317 40.40 34.36 0.14
CA GLN A 317 39.70 33.22 -0.45
C GLN A 317 40.32 31.91 0.02
N VAL A 318 39.45 30.96 0.36
CA VAL A 318 39.80 29.57 0.61
C VAL A 318 39.01 28.68 -0.35
N LYS A 319 39.67 27.63 -0.82
CA LYS A 319 39.00 26.59 -1.60
C LYS A 319 38.20 25.72 -0.64
N VAL A 320 36.89 25.67 -0.86
CA VAL A 320 35.98 24.74 -0.19
C VAL A 320 35.40 23.79 -1.21
N VAL A 321 35.03 22.59 -0.76
CA VAL A 321 34.38 21.59 -1.59
C VAL A 321 32.90 21.60 -1.24
N GLU A 322 32.05 21.81 -2.25
CA GLU A 322 30.60 21.76 -2.12
C GLU A 322 30.06 20.57 -2.95
N THR A 323 29.08 19.85 -2.42
CA THR A 323 28.43 18.77 -3.17
C THR A 323 27.23 19.34 -3.92
N VAL A 324 27.30 19.33 -5.26
CA VAL A 324 26.23 19.81 -6.14
C VAL A 324 25.87 18.70 -7.12
N ASP A 325 24.59 18.31 -7.17
CA ASP A 325 24.08 17.25 -8.04
C ASP A 325 24.90 15.95 -7.92
N CYS A 326 25.16 15.50 -6.69
CA CYS A 326 25.97 14.31 -6.37
C CYS A 326 27.46 14.40 -6.74
N CYS A 327 27.92 15.54 -7.25
CA CYS A 327 29.31 15.76 -7.62
C CYS A 327 29.99 16.77 -6.69
N GLN A 328 31.22 16.45 -6.27
CA GLN A 328 32.07 17.39 -5.55
C GLN A 328 32.53 18.47 -6.53
N LYS A 329 32.21 19.73 -6.23
CA LYS A 329 32.63 20.91 -6.98
C LYS A 329 33.44 21.82 -6.07
N ASP A 330 34.60 22.25 -6.57
CA ASP A 330 35.40 23.26 -5.89
C ASP A 330 34.70 24.63 -5.99
N LYS A 331 34.71 25.38 -4.89
CA LYS A 331 34.20 26.75 -4.80
C LYS A 331 35.15 27.59 -3.97
N CYS A 332 35.27 28.87 -4.31
CA CYS A 332 36.00 29.83 -3.49
C CYS A 332 35.04 30.48 -2.49
N GLU A 333 35.33 30.37 -1.20
CA GLU A 333 34.62 31.07 -0.14
C GLU A 333 35.56 32.00 0.61
N CYS A 334 35.00 33.05 1.21
CA CYS A 334 35.78 34.03 1.96
C CYS A 334 36.00 33.55 3.40
N ASP A 335 37.26 33.41 3.80
CA ASP A 335 37.70 33.23 5.18
C ASP A 335 38.42 34.50 5.65
N VAL A 336 37.69 35.33 6.39
CA VAL A 336 38.20 36.62 6.91
C VAL A 336 39.34 36.46 7.92
N THR A 337 39.57 35.26 8.46
CA THR A 337 40.69 34.99 9.37
C THR A 337 42.03 34.89 8.63
N GLN A 338 41.98 34.59 7.33
CA GLN A 338 43.14 34.53 6.43
C GLN A 338 43.51 35.92 5.89
N CYS A 339 42.71 36.95 6.15
CA CYS A 339 43.04 38.31 5.75
C CYS A 339 44.27 38.82 6.49
N SER A 340 45.21 39.40 5.75
CA SER A 340 46.36 40.06 6.36
C SER A 340 45.86 41.25 7.16
N THR A 341 46.07 41.24 8.48
CA THR A 341 45.74 42.39 9.33
C THR A 341 46.75 43.51 9.10
N SER A 342 46.56 44.22 7.99
CA SER A 342 47.40 45.34 7.58
C SER A 342 47.04 46.56 8.44
N LYS A 343 47.60 46.66 9.64
CA LYS A 343 47.61 47.93 10.39
C LYS A 343 48.53 48.90 9.65
N ILE A 344 48.00 49.57 8.63
CA ILE A 344 48.73 50.67 7.99
C ILE A 344 48.72 51.87 8.94
N THR A 345 49.88 52.52 9.08
CA THR A 345 49.99 53.79 9.81
C THR A 345 50.16 54.87 8.75
N CYS A 346 49.16 55.73 8.61
CA CYS A 346 49.24 56.84 7.65
C CYS A 346 50.10 57.99 8.18
N PRO A 347 50.83 58.69 7.30
CA PRO A 347 51.57 59.89 7.67
C PRO A 347 50.63 61.00 8.14
N VAL A 348 51.18 61.95 8.89
CA VAL A 348 50.46 63.12 9.42
C VAL A 348 49.80 63.88 8.25
N GLY A 349 48.51 64.20 8.39
CA GLY A 349 47.70 64.80 7.32
C GLY A 349 46.93 63.82 6.45
N PHE A 350 47.08 62.50 6.66
CA PHE A 350 46.32 61.47 5.95
C PHE A 350 45.54 60.59 6.93
N GLU A 351 44.39 60.08 6.51
CA GLU A 351 43.60 59.10 7.24
C GLU A 351 43.50 57.77 6.49
N THR A 352 43.24 56.70 7.24
CA THR A 352 43.04 55.37 6.67
C THR A 352 41.63 55.27 6.11
N GLU A 353 41.51 55.08 4.80
CA GLU A 353 40.26 54.68 4.16
C GLU A 353 40.31 53.19 3.85
N ALA A 354 39.26 52.46 4.23
CA ALA A 354 39.12 51.04 3.97
C ALA A 354 38.19 50.84 2.77
N THR A 355 38.69 50.15 1.74
CA THR A 355 37.91 49.69 0.59
C THR A 355 37.76 48.18 0.68
N MET A 356 36.57 47.64 0.40
CA MET A 356 36.35 46.19 0.40
C MET A 356 36.87 45.58 -0.89
N GLY A 357 37.86 44.69 -0.79
CA GLY A 357 38.24 43.77 -1.86
C GLY A 357 37.23 42.61 -1.99
N VAL A 358 37.64 41.53 -2.66
CA VAL A 358 36.77 40.36 -2.88
C VAL A 358 36.36 39.69 -1.56
N CYS A 359 37.32 39.50 -0.64
CA CYS A 359 37.05 38.94 0.69
C CYS A 359 37.64 39.79 1.84
N CYS A 360 38.78 40.45 1.60
CA CYS A 360 39.49 41.23 2.63
C CYS A 360 39.40 42.75 2.38
N PRO A 361 39.37 43.57 3.45
CA PRO A 361 39.49 45.01 3.33
C PRO A 361 40.92 45.40 2.94
N THR A 362 41.05 46.24 1.93
CA THR A 362 42.29 46.92 1.57
C THR A 362 42.29 48.32 2.16
N TYR A 363 43.44 48.76 2.68
CA TYR A 363 43.56 50.06 3.32
C TYR A 363 44.46 50.98 2.51
N GLN A 364 44.04 52.23 2.31
CA GLN A 364 44.84 53.27 1.67
C GLN A 364 44.85 54.55 2.52
N CYS A 365 45.91 55.34 2.39
CA CYS A 365 46.00 56.64 3.05
C CYS A 365 45.44 57.72 2.12
N VAL A 366 44.32 58.33 2.52
CA VAL A 366 43.72 59.46 1.80
C VAL A 366 44.00 60.78 2.53
N PRO A 367 44.20 61.90 1.82
CA PRO A 367 44.44 63.18 2.44
C PRO A 367 43.25 63.62 3.31
N LYS A 368 43.52 64.04 4.55
CA LYS A 368 42.55 64.73 5.40
C LYS A 368 42.43 66.19 4.96
N ASP A 369 41.29 66.81 5.25
CA ASP A 369 41.12 68.26 5.08
C ASP A 369 41.76 69.05 6.24
N VAL A 370 43.08 68.92 6.37
CA VAL A 370 43.90 69.55 7.43
C VAL A 370 45.21 70.07 6.85
N CYS A 371 45.80 71.05 7.53
CA CYS A 371 47.12 71.56 7.19
C CYS A 371 48.20 70.91 8.05
N VAL A 372 49.32 70.50 7.46
CA VAL A 372 50.44 69.90 8.19
C VAL A 372 51.61 70.87 8.24
N PHE A 373 52.04 71.24 9.45
CA PHE A 373 53.27 72.00 9.64
C PHE A 373 54.05 71.46 10.83
N ASN A 374 55.36 71.28 10.64
CA ASN A 374 56.27 70.73 11.66
C ASN A 374 55.72 69.46 12.33
N ASN A 375 55.19 68.54 11.52
CA ASN A 375 54.59 67.27 11.94
C ASN A 375 53.36 67.37 12.88
N THR A 376 52.68 68.52 12.88
CA THR A 376 51.45 68.77 13.65
C THR A 376 50.29 69.11 12.71
N GLU A 377 49.11 68.50 12.92
CA GLU A 377 47.89 68.78 12.15
C GLU A 377 47.18 70.04 12.67
N TYR A 378 46.79 70.93 11.77
CA TYR A 378 46.02 72.15 12.05
C TYR A 378 44.71 72.13 11.27
N GLN A 379 43.59 72.41 11.94
CA GLN A 379 42.29 72.45 11.27
C GLN A 379 42.16 73.67 10.35
N VAL A 380 41.62 73.44 9.16
CA VAL A 380 41.29 74.50 8.20
C VAL A 380 40.03 75.21 8.69
N ARG A 381 40.05 76.55 8.79
CA ARG A 381 38.82 77.33 9.04
C ARG A 381 38.18 77.70 7.72
N MET A 382 36.90 77.33 7.62
CA MET A 382 36.06 77.18 6.42
C MET A 382 35.78 78.43 5.54
N HIS A 383 36.61 79.48 5.57
CA HIS A 383 36.38 80.71 4.78
C HIS A 383 37.57 81.18 3.93
N SER A 384 38.70 80.47 3.98
CA SER A 384 39.85 80.71 3.12
C SER A 384 40.75 79.48 3.23
N MET A 385 41.25 78.93 2.12
CA MET A 385 42.24 77.85 2.09
C MET A 385 43.60 78.30 2.70
N LEU A 386 43.60 78.69 3.97
CA LEU A 386 44.71 79.30 4.68
C LEU A 386 44.85 78.65 6.06
N CYS A 387 46.02 78.07 6.29
CA CYS A 387 46.41 77.40 7.52
C CYS A 387 46.96 78.43 8.51
N TYR A 388 46.41 78.52 9.72
CA TYR A 388 46.89 79.47 10.74
C TYR A 388 47.45 78.75 11.97
N LEU A 389 48.70 79.07 12.33
CA LEU A 389 49.30 78.66 13.60
C LEU A 389 48.75 79.52 14.74
N ALA A 390 47.91 78.96 15.61
CA ALA A 390 47.49 79.62 16.84
C ALA A 390 48.47 79.28 17.98
N SER A 391 49.43 80.16 18.26
CA SER A 391 50.20 80.13 19.52
C SER A 391 49.39 80.85 20.62
N PRO A 392 49.27 80.32 21.85
CA PRO A 392 48.39 80.89 22.88
C PRO A 392 48.82 82.24 23.44
N THR A 393 49.98 82.77 23.05
CA THR A 393 50.51 84.01 23.58
C THR A 393 51.11 84.87 22.46
N THR A 394 50.54 86.06 22.27
CA THR A 394 50.81 87.12 21.29
C THR A 394 50.22 86.96 19.88
N TYR A 395 49.17 87.75 19.61
CA TYR A 395 48.52 87.94 18.31
C TYR A 395 49.45 88.69 17.35
N LYS A 396 50.35 87.95 16.69
CA LYS A 396 50.97 88.37 15.43
C LYS A 396 50.69 87.28 14.40
N LEU A 397 49.86 87.61 13.40
CA LEU A 397 49.77 86.81 12.18
C LEU A 397 51.07 87.01 11.42
N SER A 398 51.95 86.03 11.47
CA SER A 398 53.12 85.97 10.61
C SER A 398 53.30 84.56 10.07
N THR A 399 53.48 84.54 8.74
CA THR A 399 53.92 83.45 7.87
C THR A 399 52.82 82.53 7.33
N LEU A 400 52.44 82.80 6.08
CA LEU A 400 51.88 81.81 5.15
C LEU A 400 52.90 80.68 5.02
N LEU A 401 52.51 79.49 5.43
CA LEU A 401 53.30 78.31 5.14
C LEU A 401 52.91 77.83 3.74
N ASN A 402 53.92 77.72 2.86
CA ASN A 402 53.74 77.06 1.59
C ASN A 402 53.30 75.62 1.87
N VAL A 403 52.11 75.30 1.36
CA VAL A 403 51.58 73.95 1.26
C VAL A 403 52.43 73.22 0.21
N THR A 404 53.06 72.12 0.59
CA THR A 404 53.46 71.07 -0.37
C THR A 404 52.49 69.93 -0.26
#